data_AF-A0A1V6U2Q2-F1
#
_entry.id   AF-A0A1V6U2Q2-F1
#
_cell.length_a   1.000
_cell.length_b   1.000
_cell.length_c   1.000
_cell.angle_alpha   90.00
_cell.angle_beta   90.00
_cell.angle_gamma   90.00
#
_symmetry.space_group_name_H-M   'P 1'
#
loop_
_entity.id
_entity.type
_entity.pdbx_description
1 polymer ?
#
loop_
_entity_poly.entity_id
_entity_poly.type
_entity_poly.pdbx_seq_one_letter_code
_entity_poly.pdbx_strand_id
1 'polypeptide(L)'
;MSNFEKSCCSDGNELPGDPRTMKSRVLESGASMIQDFTPVKQICAHLNAFHTYANDPTRCVEANHYCTHLTEDMRQCLIYDSSKANARLIGVEYMVSPRIFATLPTEERKLWHTHEFEVKSGMLIMPAPAGVPDAVWEAAETAEMRDVAPIYGKTYHFWQVDRGDTVPLGPPQLMGSFVSNESVKLAHPAGLDSLLEDRNKRYGVDHRQKAKKREGIEPVEKHPVDEARFEKYHASNSPQMEHLIRSVIKAANLRTIGRLALNGTSTFCACALIWEHLITIQLSEGPSMYPTFDVRGDWLLISRMHRNGKGIEVGDVVRYGHPNFQGVHVAKRVVGMPGDFVCQDKPLSTDIGKEGNMIQIPEGHVFLAGDNLPWSRDSRNYGPVPMGLINGKIIARVWPLSKMEWVTNPLKPAQLDAQNI
;
A
#
# COMPACT_ATOMS: atom_id res chain seq x y z
N MET A 1 -32.12 -4.10 -21.11
CA MET A 1 -32.47 -5.23 -20.23
C MET A 1 -31.19 -5.93 -19.82
N SER A 2 -31.03 -6.10 -18.50
CA SER A 2 -30.04 -6.88 -17.72
C SER A 2 -28.55 -6.71 -18.02
N ASN A 3 -27.83 -5.95 -17.19
CA ASN A 3 -26.39 -6.12 -16.91
C ASN A 3 -25.93 -5.39 -15.62
N PHE A 4 -26.75 -5.37 -14.57
CA PHE A 4 -26.43 -4.73 -13.27
C PHE A 4 -26.90 -5.58 -12.08
N GLU A 5 -26.50 -6.85 -12.05
CA GLU A 5 -26.60 -7.69 -10.84
C GLU A 5 -25.30 -8.49 -10.70
N LYS A 6 -24.21 -7.80 -10.32
CA LYS A 6 -23.10 -8.50 -9.66
C LYS A 6 -23.48 -8.62 -8.19
N SER A 7 -24.05 -9.77 -7.83
CA SER A 7 -24.29 -10.17 -6.45
C SER A 7 -23.00 -10.04 -5.63
N CYS A 8 -23.09 -9.45 -4.43
CA CYS A 8 -21.98 -9.39 -3.46
C CYS A 8 -21.56 -10.77 -2.95
N CYS A 9 -22.32 -11.82 -3.26
CA CYS A 9 -22.06 -13.20 -2.84
C CYS A 9 -21.52 -13.99 -4.04
N SER A 10 -20.19 -14.02 -4.22
CA SER A 10 -19.55 -14.91 -5.20
C SER A 10 -19.41 -16.33 -4.62
N ASP A 11 -20.34 -17.22 -4.95
CA ASP A 11 -20.38 -18.61 -4.43
C ASP A 11 -19.55 -19.63 -5.25
N GLY A 12 -18.60 -19.17 -6.08
CA GLY A 12 -17.76 -20.03 -6.92
C GLY A 12 -16.31 -20.09 -6.46
N ASN A 13 -15.99 -20.93 -5.46
CA ASN A 13 -14.62 -21.10 -4.95
C ASN A 13 -13.91 -22.30 -5.61
N GLU A 14 -13.46 -22.12 -6.86
CA GLU A 14 -12.43 -22.95 -7.47
C GLU A 14 -11.08 -22.23 -7.36
N LEU A 15 -10.32 -22.55 -6.31
CA LEU A 15 -8.95 -22.05 -6.17
C LEU A 15 -8.08 -22.62 -7.30
N PRO A 16 -7.17 -21.84 -7.90
CA PRO A 16 -6.28 -22.36 -8.93
C PRO A 16 -5.29 -23.38 -8.35
N GLY A 17 -5.02 -24.45 -9.12
CA GLY A 17 -4.03 -25.48 -8.80
C GLY A 17 -4.63 -26.87 -8.55
N ASP A 18 -3.75 -27.87 -8.44
CA ASP A 18 -4.15 -29.25 -8.17
C ASP A 18 -4.64 -29.43 -6.71
N PRO A 19 -5.60 -30.34 -6.46
CA PRO A 19 -6.00 -30.69 -5.10
C PRO A 19 -4.82 -31.18 -4.25
N ARG A 20 -4.89 -30.95 -2.93
CA ARG A 20 -3.90 -31.48 -1.98
C ARG A 20 -3.72 -33.00 -2.14
N THR A 21 -2.50 -33.41 -2.47
CA THR A 21 -2.13 -34.82 -2.61
C THR A 21 -2.27 -35.59 -1.30
N MET A 22 -2.40 -36.92 -1.36
CA MET A 22 -2.39 -37.78 -0.17
C MET A 22 -1.12 -37.59 0.68
N LYS A 23 0.02 -37.39 0.02
CA LYS A 23 1.29 -37.09 0.69
C LYS A 23 1.20 -35.80 1.51
N SER A 24 0.69 -34.71 0.92
CA SER A 24 0.52 -33.43 1.62
C SER A 24 -0.40 -33.58 2.82
N ARG A 25 -1.53 -34.29 2.67
CA ARG A 25 -2.48 -34.53 3.78
C ARG A 25 -1.82 -35.26 4.95
N VAL A 26 -1.07 -36.32 4.69
CA VAL A 26 -0.37 -37.09 5.74
C VAL A 26 0.71 -36.24 6.43
N LEU A 27 1.50 -35.49 5.66
CA LEU A 27 2.52 -34.60 6.21
C LEU A 27 1.93 -33.48 7.06
N GLU A 28 0.85 -32.84 6.59
CA GLU A 28 0.13 -31.80 7.32
C GLU A 28 -0.51 -32.35 8.61
N SER A 29 -1.10 -33.55 8.58
CA SER A 29 -1.62 -34.20 9.78
C SER A 29 -0.50 -34.47 10.79
N GLY A 30 0.64 -35.02 10.36
CA GLY A 30 1.80 -35.23 11.24
C GLY A 30 2.33 -33.92 11.82
N ALA A 31 2.45 -32.88 10.98
CA ALA A 31 2.87 -31.54 11.41
C ALA A 31 1.89 -30.94 12.43
N SER A 32 0.58 -31.10 12.23
CA SER A 32 -0.46 -30.56 13.13
C SER A 32 -0.40 -31.14 14.55
N MET A 33 0.16 -32.35 14.70
CA MET A 33 0.32 -33.02 15.99
C MET A 33 1.56 -32.56 16.77
N ILE A 34 2.59 -32.05 16.09
CA ILE A 34 3.88 -31.70 16.70
C ILE A 34 4.14 -30.20 16.75
N GLN A 35 3.57 -29.42 15.83
CA GLN A 35 3.78 -27.98 15.76
C GLN A 35 2.88 -27.24 16.76
N ASP A 36 3.46 -26.21 17.37
CA ASP A 36 2.73 -25.33 18.27
C ASP A 36 2.05 -24.19 17.50
N PHE A 37 0.72 -24.23 17.45
CA PHE A 37 -0.12 -23.19 16.85
C PHE A 37 -0.73 -22.26 17.89
N THR A 38 -0.07 -22.06 19.04
CA THR A 38 -0.58 -21.24 20.14
C THR A 38 -1.21 -19.92 19.68
N PRO A 39 -0.58 -19.08 18.82
CA PRO A 39 -1.20 -17.83 18.38
C PRO A 39 -2.55 -18.00 17.65
N VAL A 40 -2.65 -19.00 16.77
CA VAL A 40 -3.89 -19.28 16.02
C VAL A 40 -4.97 -19.86 16.95
N LYS A 41 -4.57 -20.64 17.95
CA LYS A 41 -5.48 -21.20 18.97
C LYS A 41 -6.05 -20.14 19.93
N GLN A 42 -5.54 -18.90 19.92
CA GLN A 42 -6.09 -17.77 20.69
C GLN A 42 -7.23 -17.03 19.98
N ILE A 43 -7.64 -17.46 18.78
CA ILE A 43 -8.83 -16.91 18.13
C ILE A 43 -10.06 -17.26 18.99
N CYS A 44 -10.76 -16.24 19.49
CA CYS A 44 -11.83 -16.37 20.47
C CYS A 44 -13.20 -15.89 19.97
N ALA A 45 -13.26 -15.20 18.81
CA ALA A 45 -14.51 -14.71 18.24
C ALA A 45 -14.55 -14.88 16.72
N HIS A 46 -15.74 -15.20 16.21
CA HIS A 46 -16.08 -15.15 14.79
C HIS A 46 -17.13 -14.06 14.59
N LEU A 47 -16.79 -13.01 13.85
CA LEU A 47 -17.70 -11.95 13.44
C LEU A 47 -17.94 -11.99 11.93
N ASN A 48 -19.13 -11.60 11.50
CA ASN A 48 -19.47 -11.46 10.08
C ASN A 48 -19.97 -10.03 9.82
N ALA A 49 -19.32 -9.35 8.88
CA ALA A 49 -19.48 -7.94 8.56
C ALA A 49 -19.45 -7.71 7.04
N PHE A 50 -19.59 -6.45 6.61
CA PHE A 50 -19.43 -6.05 5.21
C PHE A 50 -18.47 -4.86 5.12
N HIS A 51 -17.37 -5.05 4.37
CA HIS A 51 -16.37 -4.02 4.18
C HIS A 51 -16.58 -3.24 2.90
N THR A 52 -16.32 -1.93 2.95
CA THR A 52 -16.32 -1.03 1.79
C THR A 52 -14.91 -0.59 1.43
N TYR A 53 -14.63 -0.37 0.14
CA TYR A 53 -13.32 0.12 -0.30
C TYR A 53 -13.17 1.61 0.00
N ALA A 54 -12.04 2.01 0.59
CA ALA A 54 -11.80 3.42 0.93
C ALA A 54 -11.69 4.36 -0.27
N ASN A 55 -11.19 3.84 -1.38
CA ASN A 55 -11.06 4.55 -2.65
C ASN A 55 -12.27 4.38 -3.57
N ASP A 56 -13.17 3.42 -3.29
CA ASP A 56 -14.33 3.12 -4.12
C ASP A 56 -15.53 2.65 -3.27
N PRO A 57 -16.31 3.59 -2.69
CA PRO A 57 -17.42 3.25 -1.81
C PRO A 57 -18.61 2.61 -2.54
N THR A 58 -18.54 2.42 -3.86
CA THR A 58 -19.56 1.72 -4.64
C THR A 58 -19.40 0.19 -4.63
N ARG A 59 -18.36 -0.31 -3.96
CA ARG A 59 -18.04 -1.74 -3.87
C ARG A 59 -17.99 -2.16 -2.41
N CYS A 60 -18.47 -3.37 -2.14
CA CYS A 60 -18.37 -3.99 -0.83
C CYS A 60 -18.12 -5.49 -0.91
N VAL A 61 -17.64 -6.06 0.19
CA VAL A 61 -17.28 -7.47 0.34
C VAL A 61 -17.76 -7.98 1.69
N GLU A 62 -18.44 -9.13 1.73
CA GLU A 62 -18.71 -9.83 2.99
C GLU A 62 -17.41 -10.34 3.62
N ALA A 63 -17.22 -10.06 4.90
CA ALA A 63 -15.99 -10.33 5.62
C ALA A 63 -16.25 -11.18 6.86
N ASN A 64 -15.54 -12.32 6.97
CA ASN A 64 -15.58 -13.19 8.12
C ASN A 64 -14.32 -12.99 8.95
N HIS A 65 -14.48 -12.37 10.11
CA HIS A 65 -13.41 -12.04 11.03
C HIS A 65 -13.22 -13.14 12.04
N TYR A 66 -11.98 -13.58 12.21
CA TYR A 66 -11.56 -14.50 13.25
C TYR A 66 -10.58 -13.76 14.16
N CYS A 67 -11.11 -13.31 15.30
CA CYS A 67 -10.46 -12.32 16.14
C CYS A 67 -9.80 -12.94 17.38
N THR A 68 -8.67 -12.36 17.77
CA THR A 68 -7.98 -12.58 19.03
C THR A 68 -8.03 -11.31 19.85
N HIS A 69 -8.46 -11.43 21.10
CA HIS A 69 -8.42 -10.34 22.08
C HIS A 69 -7.02 -10.32 22.72
N LEU A 70 -6.16 -9.36 22.34
CA LEU A 70 -4.78 -9.28 22.85
C LEU A 70 -4.74 -8.58 24.20
N THR A 71 -5.46 -7.48 24.32
CA THR A 71 -5.69 -6.72 25.55
C THR A 71 -7.07 -6.07 25.45
N GLU A 72 -7.61 -5.56 26.55
CA GLU A 72 -8.88 -4.80 26.58
C GLU A 72 -8.94 -3.62 25.59
N ASP A 73 -7.79 -3.17 25.06
CA ASP A 73 -7.67 -2.03 24.16
C ASP A 73 -7.17 -2.39 22.77
N MET A 74 -6.90 -3.68 22.50
CA MET A 74 -6.33 -4.13 21.23
C MET A 74 -6.87 -5.50 20.85
N ARG A 75 -7.46 -5.56 19.66
CA ARG A 75 -7.87 -6.80 19.01
C ARG A 75 -7.23 -6.87 17.63
N GLN A 76 -7.01 -8.10 17.17
CA GLN A 76 -6.57 -8.35 15.81
C GLN A 76 -7.39 -9.48 15.21
N CYS A 77 -7.70 -9.37 13.92
CA CYS A 77 -8.54 -10.33 13.23
C CYS A 77 -7.87 -10.76 11.92
N LEU A 78 -7.95 -12.06 11.63
CA LEU A 78 -7.76 -12.59 10.30
C LEU A 78 -9.10 -12.54 9.57
N ILE A 79 -9.12 -12.02 8.35
CA ILE A 79 -10.35 -11.84 7.57
C ILE A 79 -10.37 -12.83 6.42
N TYR A 80 -11.47 -13.57 6.32
CA TYR A 80 -11.74 -14.53 5.27
C TYR A 80 -12.97 -14.15 4.45
N ASP A 81 -13.01 -14.56 3.18
CA ASP A 81 -14.14 -14.32 2.27
C ASP A 81 -15.39 -15.17 2.62
N SER A 82 -15.22 -16.21 3.42
CA SER A 82 -16.29 -17.12 3.85
C SER A 82 -15.90 -17.81 5.16
N SER A 83 -16.84 -18.52 5.77
CA SER A 83 -16.61 -19.37 6.95
C SER A 83 -16.35 -20.84 6.60
N LYS A 84 -16.20 -21.16 5.31
CA LYS A 84 -15.96 -22.53 4.81
C LYS A 84 -14.51 -22.95 5.04
N ALA A 85 -14.24 -24.25 5.09
CA ALA A 85 -12.89 -24.78 5.35
C ALA A 85 -11.83 -24.40 4.27
N ASN A 86 -12.28 -24.04 3.07
CA ASN A 86 -11.42 -23.59 1.96
C ASN A 86 -11.48 -22.07 1.73
N ALA A 87 -11.91 -21.30 2.73
CA ALA A 87 -12.00 -19.86 2.63
C ALA A 87 -10.65 -19.22 2.32
N ARG A 88 -10.68 -18.15 1.51
CA ARG A 88 -9.49 -17.36 1.16
C ARG A 88 -9.22 -16.38 2.30
N LEU A 89 -7.97 -16.33 2.78
CA LEU A 89 -7.54 -15.23 3.65
C LEU A 89 -7.46 -13.96 2.80
N ILE A 90 -8.37 -13.03 3.03
CA ILE A 90 -8.49 -11.81 2.23
C ILE A 90 -7.92 -10.58 2.92
N GLY A 91 -7.72 -10.59 4.24
CA GLY A 91 -7.30 -9.37 4.94
C GLY A 91 -6.92 -9.57 6.40
N VAL A 92 -6.53 -8.45 7.01
CA VAL A 92 -6.35 -8.31 8.46
C VAL A 92 -7.00 -7.04 8.95
N GLU A 93 -7.49 -7.07 10.17
CA GLU A 93 -7.96 -5.90 10.90
C GLU A 93 -7.28 -5.80 12.25
N TYR A 94 -6.96 -4.56 12.65
CA TYR A 94 -6.63 -4.21 14.02
C TYR A 94 -7.74 -3.32 14.56
N MET A 95 -8.21 -3.60 15.77
CA MET A 95 -9.23 -2.80 16.43
C MET A 95 -8.67 -2.25 17.74
N VAL A 96 -8.86 -0.97 17.99
CA VAL A 96 -8.32 -0.30 19.19
C VAL A 96 -9.39 0.49 19.93
N SER A 97 -9.24 0.59 21.25
CA SER A 97 -10.14 1.40 22.07
C SER A 97 -10.06 2.89 21.71
N PRO A 98 -11.09 3.69 22.04
CA PRO A 98 -11.05 5.15 21.91
C PRO A 98 -9.83 5.78 22.58
N ARG A 99 -9.36 5.19 23.69
CA ARG A 99 -8.19 5.66 24.43
C ARG A 99 -6.92 5.56 23.59
N ILE A 100 -6.69 4.42 22.93
CA ILE A 100 -5.54 4.24 22.04
C ILE A 100 -5.72 5.09 20.78
N PHE A 101 -6.91 5.10 20.18
CA PHE A 101 -7.22 5.88 18.99
C PHE A 101 -6.91 7.38 19.18
N ALA A 102 -7.25 7.95 20.33
CA ALA A 102 -7.00 9.36 20.65
C ALA A 102 -5.50 9.73 20.72
N THR A 103 -4.61 8.74 20.91
CA THR A 103 -3.15 8.96 20.91
C THR A 103 -2.54 8.97 19.50
N LEU A 104 -3.30 8.56 18.47
CA LEU A 104 -2.78 8.43 17.12
C LEU A 104 -2.60 9.80 16.43
N PRO A 105 -1.56 9.96 15.59
CA PRO A 105 -1.43 11.13 14.73
C PRO A 105 -2.68 11.36 13.87
N THR A 106 -3.01 12.61 13.56
CA THR A 106 -4.20 12.96 12.77
C THR A 106 -4.25 12.28 11.39
N GLU A 107 -3.11 12.15 10.72
CA GLU A 107 -3.05 11.43 9.43
C GLU A 107 -3.28 9.94 9.58
N GLU A 108 -2.79 9.34 10.67
CA GLU A 108 -2.99 7.92 10.96
C GLU A 108 -4.46 7.64 11.25
N ARG A 109 -5.15 8.49 12.01
CA ARG A 109 -6.59 8.37 12.32
C ARG A 109 -7.48 8.25 11.08
N LYS A 110 -7.07 8.79 9.93
CA LYS A 110 -7.79 8.69 8.64
C LYS A 110 -7.85 7.27 8.06
N LEU A 111 -7.01 6.37 8.56
CA LEU A 111 -6.96 4.97 8.15
C LEU A 111 -7.89 4.06 8.96
N TRP A 112 -8.58 4.63 9.97
CA TRP A 112 -9.43 3.88 10.88
C TRP A 112 -10.90 4.22 10.61
N HIS A 113 -11.80 3.34 11.04
CA HIS A 113 -13.25 3.51 10.92
C HIS A 113 -13.96 3.05 12.20
N THR A 114 -15.15 3.57 12.44
CA THR A 114 -16.03 3.14 13.54
C THR A 114 -16.83 1.88 13.16
N HIS A 115 -17.19 1.07 14.15
CA HIS A 115 -18.09 -0.08 14.01
C HIS A 115 -19.54 0.25 14.39
N GLU A 116 -19.82 1.49 14.81
CA GLU A 116 -21.11 1.86 15.41
C GLU A 116 -22.30 1.50 14.50
N PHE A 117 -22.26 1.90 13.23
CA PHE A 117 -23.35 1.64 12.31
C PHE A 117 -23.54 0.14 12.08
N GLU A 118 -22.46 -0.64 11.93
CA GLU A 118 -22.57 -2.08 11.72
C GLU A 118 -23.25 -2.77 12.89
N VAL A 119 -22.83 -2.39 14.10
CA VAL A 119 -23.38 -2.92 15.33
C VAL A 119 -24.84 -2.54 15.46
N LYS A 120 -25.17 -1.25 15.40
CA LYS A 120 -26.51 -0.73 15.69
C LYS A 120 -27.52 -1.04 14.59
N SER A 121 -27.08 -1.23 13.35
CA SER A 121 -27.95 -1.68 12.24
C SER A 121 -28.24 -3.19 12.26
N GLY A 122 -27.56 -3.96 13.12
CA GLY A 122 -27.64 -5.43 13.12
C GLY A 122 -26.89 -6.08 11.95
N MET A 123 -26.11 -5.31 11.19
CA MET A 123 -25.27 -5.83 10.12
C MET A 123 -24.16 -6.72 10.68
N LEU A 124 -23.39 -6.23 11.66
CA LEU A 124 -22.37 -7.02 12.33
C LEU A 124 -23.03 -8.07 13.21
N ILE A 125 -22.66 -9.33 13.03
CA ILE A 125 -23.11 -10.42 13.90
C ILE A 125 -21.96 -11.29 14.37
N MET A 126 -22.21 -12.06 15.42
CA MET A 126 -21.46 -13.28 15.70
C MET A 126 -22.34 -14.48 15.30
N PRO A 127 -21.94 -15.28 14.30
CA PRO A 127 -22.65 -16.50 13.96
C PRO A 127 -22.80 -17.45 15.16
N ALA A 128 -24.02 -17.94 15.40
CA ALA A 128 -24.34 -18.78 16.55
C ALA A 128 -23.63 -20.15 16.47
N PRO A 129 -22.94 -20.59 17.53
CA PRO A 129 -22.41 -21.94 17.60
C PRO A 129 -23.53 -22.98 17.63
N ALA A 130 -23.31 -24.11 16.96
CA ALA A 130 -24.28 -25.19 16.96
C ALA A 130 -24.59 -25.70 18.38
N GLY A 131 -25.87 -25.81 18.71
CA GLY A 131 -26.34 -26.35 20.00
C GLY A 131 -26.43 -25.33 21.15
N VAL A 132 -26.09 -24.06 20.92
CA VAL A 132 -26.29 -22.99 21.92
C VAL A 132 -27.70 -22.41 21.78
N PRO A 133 -28.49 -22.29 22.87
CA PRO A 133 -29.82 -21.68 22.80
C PRO A 133 -29.79 -20.21 22.37
N ASP A 134 -30.68 -19.82 21.46
CA ASP A 134 -30.72 -18.47 20.85
C ASP A 134 -30.75 -17.34 21.87
N ALA A 135 -31.52 -17.48 22.96
CA ALA A 135 -31.61 -16.43 23.99
C ALA A 135 -30.28 -16.22 24.73
N VAL A 136 -29.54 -17.31 24.98
CA VAL A 136 -28.22 -17.25 25.62
C VAL A 136 -27.21 -16.64 24.67
N TRP A 137 -27.22 -17.09 23.41
CA TRP A 137 -26.32 -16.55 22.39
C TRP A 137 -26.57 -15.07 22.13
N GLU A 138 -27.83 -14.66 22.04
CA GLU A 138 -28.20 -13.26 21.84
C GLU A 138 -27.70 -12.36 22.97
N ALA A 139 -27.79 -12.81 24.22
CA ALA A 139 -27.29 -12.05 25.36
C ALA A 139 -25.76 -11.88 25.30
N ALA A 140 -25.04 -12.95 24.96
CA ALA A 140 -23.58 -12.93 24.80
C ALA A 140 -23.15 -12.04 23.63
N GLU A 141 -23.76 -12.22 22.46
CA GLU A 141 -23.50 -11.40 21.28
C GLU A 141 -23.82 -9.93 21.56
N THR A 142 -24.94 -9.61 22.20
CA THR A 142 -25.29 -8.21 22.54
C THR A 142 -24.29 -7.59 23.52
N ALA A 143 -23.76 -8.37 24.46
CA ALA A 143 -22.69 -7.91 25.35
C ALA A 143 -21.42 -7.60 24.56
N GLU A 144 -20.98 -8.51 23.69
CA GLU A 144 -19.81 -8.30 22.83
C GLU A 144 -19.98 -7.06 21.92
N MET A 145 -21.18 -6.86 21.38
CA MET A 145 -21.50 -5.72 20.52
C MET A 145 -21.41 -4.37 21.28
N ARG A 146 -21.64 -4.35 22.59
CA ARG A 146 -21.40 -3.14 23.42
C ARG A 146 -19.93 -2.79 23.48
N ASP A 147 -19.06 -3.80 23.50
CA ASP A 147 -17.61 -3.61 23.54
C ASP A 147 -17.03 -3.30 22.15
N VAL A 148 -17.65 -3.83 21.09
CA VAL A 148 -17.22 -3.59 19.70
C VAL A 148 -17.73 -2.26 19.13
N ALA A 149 -18.92 -1.79 19.51
CA ALA A 149 -19.44 -0.52 18.98
C ALA A 149 -18.47 0.68 19.14
N PRO A 150 -17.81 0.90 20.30
CA PRO A 150 -16.95 2.06 20.51
C PRO A 150 -15.52 1.93 19.98
N ILE A 151 -15.06 0.75 19.57
CA ILE A 151 -13.67 0.58 19.11
C ILE A 151 -13.50 0.98 17.64
N TYR A 152 -12.29 1.35 17.25
CA TYR A 152 -11.94 1.79 15.90
C TYR A 152 -11.16 0.71 15.17
N GLY A 153 -11.54 0.40 13.92
CA GLY A 153 -10.93 -0.65 13.09
C GLY A 153 -10.03 -0.08 11.99
N LYS A 154 -8.87 -0.68 11.76
CA LYS A 154 -7.99 -0.43 10.61
C LYS A 154 -7.82 -1.72 9.82
N THR A 155 -8.35 -1.72 8.61
CA THR A 155 -8.55 -2.95 7.84
C THR A 155 -7.91 -2.85 6.47
N TYR A 156 -7.14 -3.88 6.11
CA TYR A 156 -6.57 -4.01 4.77
C TYR A 156 -6.97 -5.35 4.16
N HIS A 157 -7.50 -5.30 2.94
CA HIS A 157 -7.71 -6.47 2.11
C HIS A 157 -6.55 -6.65 1.12
N PHE A 158 -5.96 -7.83 1.11
CA PHE A 158 -4.92 -8.28 0.18
C PHE A 158 -5.49 -8.96 -1.06
N TRP A 159 -6.76 -9.39 -1.02
CA TRP A 159 -7.44 -10.03 -2.16
C TRP A 159 -8.81 -9.38 -2.42
N GLN A 160 -9.00 -8.84 -3.62
CA GLN A 160 -10.26 -8.26 -4.08
C GLN A 160 -11.17 -9.33 -4.70
N VAL A 161 -11.81 -10.14 -3.84
CA VAL A 161 -12.61 -11.30 -4.29
C VAL A 161 -13.83 -10.94 -5.13
N ASP A 162 -14.37 -9.74 -4.97
CA ASP A 162 -15.50 -9.20 -5.75
C ASP A 162 -15.17 -8.97 -7.24
N ARG A 163 -13.88 -8.83 -7.57
CA ARG A 163 -13.42 -8.76 -8.98
C ARG A 163 -13.45 -10.10 -9.69
N GLY A 164 -13.49 -11.21 -8.93
CA GLY A 164 -13.39 -12.56 -9.46
C GLY A 164 -11.95 -13.00 -9.80
N ASP A 165 -10.93 -12.29 -9.30
CA ASP A 165 -9.54 -12.70 -9.50
C ASP A 165 -9.25 -14.03 -8.79
N THR A 166 -8.61 -14.97 -9.49
CA THR A 166 -8.30 -16.33 -8.99
C THR A 166 -7.12 -16.39 -8.02
N VAL A 167 -6.30 -15.33 -7.97
CA VAL A 167 -5.19 -15.12 -7.03
C VAL A 167 -5.20 -13.66 -6.55
N PRO A 168 -4.57 -13.34 -5.40
CA PRO A 168 -4.54 -11.96 -4.90
C PRO A 168 -3.67 -11.07 -5.79
N LEU A 169 -4.31 -10.28 -6.67
CA LEU A 169 -3.65 -9.35 -7.59
C LEU A 169 -3.74 -7.90 -7.10
N GLY A 170 -2.63 -7.17 -7.27
CA GLY A 170 -2.55 -5.73 -6.97
C GLY A 170 -2.15 -5.43 -5.53
N PRO A 171 -2.09 -4.13 -5.17
CA PRO A 171 -1.69 -3.71 -3.83
C PRO A 171 -2.82 -3.94 -2.80
N PRO A 172 -2.48 -4.03 -1.51
CA PRO A 172 -3.47 -4.05 -0.43
C PRO A 172 -4.41 -2.84 -0.52
N GLN A 173 -5.70 -3.07 -0.29
CA GLN A 173 -6.73 -2.02 -0.30
C GLN A 173 -7.11 -1.69 1.14
N LEU A 174 -7.09 -0.40 1.47
CA LEU A 174 -7.67 0.08 2.72
C LEU A 174 -9.19 -0.10 2.66
N MET A 175 -9.72 -0.77 3.66
CA MET A 175 -11.15 -1.00 3.81
C MET A 175 -11.73 -0.10 4.89
N GLY A 176 -13.04 0.06 4.88
CA GLY A 176 -13.79 0.57 6.01
C GLY A 176 -15.11 -0.15 6.12
N SER A 177 -16.01 0.46 6.86
CA SER A 177 -17.35 -0.02 7.12
C SER A 177 -18.40 0.93 6.53
N PHE A 178 -19.64 0.47 6.40
CA PHE A 178 -20.77 1.36 6.19
C PHE A 178 -21.02 2.22 7.43
N VAL A 179 -21.34 3.49 7.23
CA VAL A 179 -21.60 4.46 8.32
C VAL A 179 -23.05 4.95 8.34
N SER A 180 -23.82 4.63 7.29
CA SER A 180 -25.21 5.01 7.14
C SER A 180 -25.94 4.16 6.10
N ASN A 181 -27.27 4.19 6.09
CA ASN A 181 -28.07 3.54 5.04
C ASN A 181 -27.81 4.15 3.65
N GLU A 182 -27.45 5.43 3.58
CA GLU A 182 -27.07 6.11 2.34
C GLU A 182 -25.76 5.52 1.82
N SER A 183 -24.78 5.28 2.68
CA SER A 183 -23.52 4.62 2.30
C SER A 183 -23.75 3.19 1.79
N VAL A 184 -24.71 2.47 2.38
CA VAL A 184 -25.12 1.14 1.88
C VAL A 184 -25.69 1.24 0.48
N LYS A 185 -26.57 2.21 0.20
CA LYS A 185 -27.16 2.40 -1.12
C LYS A 185 -26.16 2.77 -2.21
N LEU A 186 -25.00 3.31 -1.86
CA LEU A 186 -23.92 3.56 -2.82
C LEU A 186 -23.33 2.25 -3.35
N ALA A 187 -23.12 1.26 -2.48
CA ALA A 187 -22.56 -0.04 -2.86
C ALA A 187 -23.62 -1.05 -3.31
N HIS A 188 -24.83 -0.96 -2.74
CA HIS A 188 -25.94 -1.86 -3.00
C HIS A 188 -27.25 -1.07 -3.07
N PRO A 189 -27.67 -0.60 -4.26
CA PRO A 189 -28.80 0.32 -4.42
C PRO A 189 -30.13 -0.16 -3.85
N ALA A 190 -30.33 -1.48 -3.74
CA ALA A 190 -31.50 -2.10 -3.12
C ALA A 190 -31.55 -1.93 -1.58
N GLY A 191 -30.47 -1.43 -0.96
CA GLY A 191 -30.40 -1.09 0.45
C GLY A 191 -30.01 -2.27 1.36
N LEU A 192 -29.97 -1.99 2.67
CA LEU A 192 -29.41 -2.90 3.67
C LEU A 192 -30.12 -4.25 3.74
N ASP A 193 -31.45 -4.29 3.65
CA ASP A 193 -32.20 -5.56 3.71
C ASP A 193 -31.76 -6.53 2.61
N SER A 194 -31.62 -6.02 1.37
CA SER A 194 -31.22 -6.82 0.22
C SER A 194 -29.74 -7.22 0.30
N LEU A 195 -28.86 -6.35 0.82
CA LEU A 195 -27.45 -6.68 1.03
C LEU A 195 -27.29 -7.88 1.98
N LEU A 196 -28.11 -7.90 3.04
CA LEU A 196 -28.00 -8.88 4.12
C LEU A 196 -28.86 -10.14 3.89
N GLU A 197 -29.68 -10.20 2.85
CA GLU A 197 -30.68 -11.27 2.66
C GLU A 197 -30.05 -12.67 2.66
N ASP A 198 -29.04 -12.91 1.82
CA ASP A 198 -28.36 -14.20 1.73
C ASP A 198 -27.66 -14.57 3.05
N ARG A 199 -26.93 -13.63 3.64
CA ARG A 199 -26.23 -13.79 4.92
C ARG A 199 -27.21 -14.12 6.05
N ASN A 200 -28.32 -13.40 6.13
CA ASN A 200 -29.36 -13.59 7.14
C ASN A 200 -29.99 -14.98 7.00
N LYS A 201 -30.24 -15.43 5.76
CA LYS A 201 -30.73 -16.77 5.48
C LYS A 201 -29.71 -17.85 5.89
N ARG A 202 -28.42 -17.68 5.56
CA ARG A 202 -27.35 -18.63 5.91
C ARG A 202 -27.18 -18.81 7.41
N TYR A 203 -27.27 -17.72 8.18
CA TYR A 203 -27.06 -17.76 9.63
C TYR A 203 -28.36 -17.81 10.45
N GLY A 204 -29.52 -17.79 9.81
CA GLY A 204 -30.82 -17.81 10.50
C GLY A 204 -31.06 -16.58 11.37
N VAL A 205 -30.57 -15.41 10.96
CA VAL A 205 -30.65 -14.17 11.75
C VAL A 205 -31.56 -13.12 11.12
N ASP A 206 -32.13 -12.24 11.95
CA ASP A 206 -32.86 -11.05 11.51
C ASP A 206 -32.15 -9.80 12.03
N HIS A 207 -31.46 -9.09 11.14
CA HIS A 207 -30.70 -7.88 11.47
C HIS A 207 -31.58 -6.78 12.11
N ARG A 208 -32.88 -6.70 11.80
CA ARG A 208 -33.77 -5.68 12.39
C ARG A 208 -34.06 -5.99 13.86
N GLN A 209 -34.19 -7.28 14.20
CA GLN A 209 -34.31 -7.70 15.59
C GLN A 209 -33.02 -7.46 16.36
N LYS A 210 -31.86 -7.72 15.73
CA LYS A 210 -30.55 -7.39 16.32
C LYS A 210 -30.43 -5.88 16.57
N ALA A 211 -30.77 -5.05 15.57
CA ALA A 211 -30.77 -3.59 15.70
C ALA A 211 -31.63 -3.12 16.88
N LYS A 212 -32.88 -3.61 16.98
CA LYS A 212 -33.79 -3.28 18.07
C LYS A 212 -33.23 -3.63 19.45
N LYS A 213 -32.59 -4.79 19.60
CA LYS A 213 -31.96 -5.21 20.87
C LYS A 213 -30.73 -4.36 21.23
N ARG A 214 -30.14 -3.69 20.24
CA ARG A 214 -28.93 -2.86 20.36
C ARG A 214 -29.22 -1.36 20.43
N GLU A 215 -30.50 -0.95 20.46
CA GLU A 215 -30.89 0.47 20.59
C GLU A 215 -30.33 1.14 21.87
N GLY A 216 -30.14 0.36 22.93
CA GLY A 216 -29.55 0.83 24.19
C GLY A 216 -28.02 0.88 24.22
N ILE A 217 -27.33 0.64 23.10
CA ILE A 217 -25.89 0.83 23.00
C ILE A 217 -25.61 2.33 22.82
N GLU A 218 -24.87 2.90 23.77
CA GLU A 218 -24.51 4.32 23.79
C GLU A 218 -23.91 4.76 22.45
N PRO A 219 -24.30 5.94 21.93
CA PRO A 219 -23.68 6.48 20.74
C PRO A 219 -22.18 6.70 20.94
N VAL A 220 -21.40 6.43 19.90
CA VAL A 220 -19.98 6.77 19.91
C VAL A 220 -19.86 8.23 19.52
N GLU A 221 -19.01 8.99 20.22
CA GLU A 221 -18.72 10.37 19.81
C GLU A 221 -18.09 10.34 18.42
N LYS A 222 -18.83 10.85 17.43
CA LYS A 222 -18.39 10.85 16.03
C LYS A 222 -17.12 11.68 15.91
N HIS A 223 -16.05 11.04 15.46
CA HIS A 223 -14.82 11.76 15.19
C HIS A 223 -14.94 12.48 13.82
N PRO A 224 -14.47 13.73 13.64
CA PRO A 224 -14.61 14.49 12.39
C PRO A 224 -14.06 13.81 11.12
N VAL A 225 -13.24 12.78 11.31
CA VAL A 225 -12.62 11.99 10.24
C VAL A 225 -13.61 11.02 9.59
N ASP A 226 -14.60 10.53 10.34
CA ASP A 226 -15.65 9.63 9.83
C ASP A 226 -16.59 10.36 8.86
N GLU A 227 -16.88 11.65 9.13
CA GLU A 227 -17.70 12.50 8.25
C GLU A 227 -16.91 12.94 7.00
N ALA A 228 -15.63 13.28 7.16
CA ALA A 228 -14.79 13.77 6.07
C ALA A 228 -14.61 12.76 4.91
N ARG A 229 -14.65 11.45 5.17
CA ARG A 229 -14.54 10.41 4.13
C ARG A 229 -15.79 10.34 3.25
N PHE A 230 -16.98 10.51 3.84
CA PHE A 230 -18.26 10.58 3.13
C PHE A 230 -18.45 11.93 2.43
N GLU A 231 -18.09 13.03 3.09
CA GLU A 231 -18.17 14.37 2.53
C GLU A 231 -17.23 14.58 1.34
N LYS A 232 -16.01 14.02 1.35
CA LYS A 232 -15.06 14.21 0.24
C LYS A 232 -15.54 13.54 -1.07
N TYR A 233 -16.24 12.40 -0.98
CA TYR A 233 -16.90 11.78 -2.13
C TYR A 233 -18.11 12.60 -2.60
N HIS A 234 -18.98 13.03 -1.69
CA HIS A 234 -20.14 13.86 -2.03
C HIS A 234 -19.78 15.27 -2.54
N ALA A 235 -18.71 15.88 -2.03
CA ALA A 235 -18.20 17.17 -2.50
C ALA A 235 -17.64 17.08 -3.92
N SER A 236 -17.08 15.92 -4.29
CA SER A 236 -16.63 15.66 -5.66
C SER A 236 -17.78 15.41 -6.65
N ASN A 237 -18.98 15.06 -6.17
CA ASN A 237 -20.15 14.64 -6.96
C ASN A 237 -21.46 15.39 -6.64
N SER A 238 -21.42 16.62 -6.09
CA SER A 238 -22.65 17.31 -5.65
C SER A 238 -23.46 17.90 -6.83
N PRO A 239 -24.81 17.93 -6.75
CA PRO A 239 -25.67 18.61 -7.74
C PRO A 239 -25.38 20.12 -7.85
N GLN A 240 -24.79 20.71 -6.82
CA GLN A 240 -24.36 22.12 -6.81
C GLN A 240 -23.09 22.32 -7.63
N MET A 241 -22.15 21.36 -7.61
CA MET A 241 -21.01 21.35 -8.52
C MET A 241 -21.50 21.15 -9.97
N GLU A 242 -22.48 20.28 -10.21
CA GLU A 242 -23.14 20.19 -11.52
C GLU A 242 -23.83 21.50 -11.91
N HIS A 243 -24.53 22.19 -11.00
CA HIS A 243 -25.17 23.47 -11.29
C HIS A 243 -24.17 24.61 -11.52
N LEU A 244 -23.04 24.62 -10.80
CA LEU A 244 -21.94 25.56 -10.98
C LEU A 244 -21.18 25.29 -12.28
N ILE A 245 -20.90 24.03 -12.59
CA ILE A 245 -20.32 23.60 -13.87
C ILE A 245 -21.30 23.93 -15.00
N ARG A 246 -22.60 23.64 -14.87
CA ARG A 246 -23.63 23.96 -15.87
C ARG A 246 -23.85 25.47 -16.01
N SER A 247 -23.73 26.26 -14.95
CA SER A 247 -23.84 27.73 -15.03
C SER A 247 -22.60 28.36 -15.64
N VAL A 248 -21.40 27.85 -15.31
CA VAL A 248 -20.13 28.24 -15.94
C VAL A 248 -20.10 27.81 -17.42
N ILE A 249 -20.58 26.62 -17.77
CA ILE A 249 -20.70 26.13 -19.16
C ILE A 249 -21.76 26.94 -19.94
N LYS A 250 -22.88 27.33 -19.31
CA LYS A 250 -23.90 28.19 -19.96
C LYS A 250 -23.45 29.64 -20.12
N ALA A 251 -22.58 30.14 -19.25
CA ALA A 251 -22.05 31.51 -19.29
C ALA A 251 -20.76 31.64 -20.12
N ALA A 252 -20.02 30.54 -20.31
CA ALA A 252 -18.78 30.55 -21.06
C ALA A 252 -19.01 30.23 -22.55
N ASN A 253 -18.49 31.11 -23.41
CA ASN A 253 -18.45 30.92 -24.85
C ASN A 253 -17.75 29.57 -25.18
N LEU A 254 -18.36 28.71 -26.01
CA LEU A 254 -17.79 27.40 -26.40
C LEU A 254 -16.33 27.51 -26.88
N ARG A 255 -15.96 28.64 -27.50
CA ARG A 255 -14.59 28.92 -27.94
C ARG A 255 -13.60 29.07 -26.77
N THR A 256 -14.04 29.64 -25.64
CA THR A 256 -13.22 29.83 -24.44
C THR A 256 -13.01 28.50 -23.70
N ILE A 257 -14.06 27.68 -23.57
CA ILE A 257 -13.97 26.34 -22.98
C ILE A 257 -13.03 25.45 -23.82
N GLY A 258 -13.20 25.44 -25.15
CA GLY A 258 -12.34 24.67 -26.05
C GLY A 258 -10.87 25.08 -25.97
N ARG A 259 -10.58 26.39 -25.88
CA ARG A 259 -9.20 26.89 -25.68
C ARG A 259 -8.63 26.49 -24.33
N LEU A 260 -9.41 26.59 -23.25
CA LEU A 260 -8.94 26.23 -21.91
C LEU A 260 -8.65 24.72 -21.81
N ALA A 261 -9.51 23.88 -22.37
CA ALA A 261 -9.32 22.43 -22.42
C ALA A 261 -8.09 22.04 -23.27
N LEU A 262 -7.90 22.67 -24.42
CA LEU A 262 -6.73 22.44 -25.28
C LEU A 262 -5.43 22.88 -24.60
N ASN A 263 -5.42 24.05 -23.96
CA ASN A 263 -4.26 24.57 -23.24
C ASN A 263 -3.94 23.70 -22.01
N GLY A 264 -4.96 23.26 -21.27
CA GLY A 264 -4.81 22.38 -20.12
C GLY A 264 -4.23 21.02 -20.53
N THR A 265 -4.78 20.42 -21.58
CA THR A 265 -4.25 19.16 -22.15
C THR A 265 -2.81 19.33 -22.62
N SER A 266 -2.52 20.40 -23.36
CA SER A 266 -1.16 20.68 -23.85
C SER A 266 -0.17 20.87 -22.70
N THR A 267 -0.57 21.58 -21.64
CA THR A 267 0.26 21.79 -20.44
C THR A 267 0.50 20.47 -19.72
N PHE A 268 -0.53 19.64 -19.54
CA PHE A 268 -0.38 18.33 -18.93
C PHE A 268 0.55 17.42 -19.74
N CYS A 269 0.37 17.34 -21.07
CA CYS A 269 1.26 16.59 -21.95
C CYS A 269 2.69 17.13 -21.90
N ALA A 270 2.88 18.45 -21.89
CA ALA A 270 4.20 19.05 -21.73
C ALA A 270 4.85 18.67 -20.39
N CYS A 271 4.12 18.78 -19.27
CA CYS A 271 4.61 18.37 -17.95
C CYS A 271 4.94 16.87 -17.90
N ALA A 272 4.10 16.01 -18.48
CA ALA A 272 4.33 14.57 -18.54
C ALA A 272 5.59 14.25 -19.36
N LEU A 273 5.77 14.87 -20.53
CA LEU A 273 6.97 14.70 -21.37
C LEU A 273 8.23 15.23 -20.66
N ILE A 274 8.14 16.35 -19.95
CA ILE A 274 9.24 16.89 -19.14
C ILE A 274 9.61 15.90 -18.02
N TRP A 275 8.63 15.37 -17.30
CA TRP A 275 8.83 14.40 -16.22
C TRP A 275 9.33 13.04 -16.73
N GLU A 276 8.91 12.62 -17.91
CA GLU A 276 9.29 11.33 -18.47
C GLU A 276 10.66 11.38 -19.17
N HIS A 277 11.01 12.50 -19.81
CA HIS A 277 12.19 12.56 -20.68
C HIS A 277 13.29 13.50 -20.23
N LEU A 278 13.01 14.49 -19.39
CA LEU A 278 14.00 15.50 -18.99
C LEU A 278 14.42 15.36 -17.54
N ILE A 279 13.47 15.32 -16.62
CA ILE A 279 13.75 15.34 -15.17
C ILE A 279 12.89 14.34 -14.42
N THR A 280 13.41 13.79 -13.32
CA THR A 280 12.61 13.03 -12.37
C THR A 280 13.11 13.32 -10.97
N ILE A 281 12.21 13.28 -9.99
CA ILE A 281 12.59 13.40 -8.57
C ILE A 281 12.36 12.05 -7.91
N GLN A 282 13.31 11.58 -7.11
CA GLN A 282 13.19 10.31 -6.40
C GLN A 282 13.74 10.39 -4.98
N LEU A 283 13.07 9.71 -4.05
CA LEU A 283 13.55 9.49 -2.70
C LEU A 283 14.79 8.59 -2.69
N SER A 284 15.83 9.03 -1.98
CA SER A 284 17.05 8.27 -1.70
C SER A 284 16.88 7.46 -0.43
N GLU A 285 17.18 6.17 -0.51
CA GLU A 285 17.21 5.24 0.62
C GLU A 285 18.47 4.38 0.57
N GLY A 286 19.18 4.33 1.70
CA GLY A 286 20.36 3.49 1.90
C GLY A 286 21.63 4.27 2.20
N PRO A 287 22.59 3.65 2.91
CA PRO A 287 23.78 4.34 3.42
C PRO A 287 24.90 4.54 2.40
N SER A 288 24.79 3.95 1.20
CA SER A 288 25.93 3.78 0.28
C SER A 288 26.52 5.07 -0.28
N MET A 289 25.75 6.16 -0.32
CA MET A 289 26.19 7.48 -0.80
C MET A 289 26.42 8.46 0.35
N TYR A 290 26.41 8.01 1.60
CA TYR A 290 26.76 8.86 2.73
C TYR A 290 28.25 9.24 2.68
N PRO A 291 28.65 10.49 2.94
CA PRO A 291 27.85 11.61 3.45
C PRO A 291 27.19 12.49 2.37
N THR A 292 27.38 12.22 1.07
CA THR A 292 26.78 13.02 -0.02
C THR A 292 25.26 13.03 0.05
N PHE A 293 24.65 11.88 0.34
CA PHE A 293 23.21 11.78 0.63
C PHE A 293 22.99 11.11 1.99
N ASP A 294 21.98 11.58 2.71
CA ASP A 294 21.55 10.95 3.96
C ASP A 294 21.01 9.54 3.69
N VAL A 295 21.07 8.70 4.73
CA VAL A 295 20.63 7.30 4.68
C VAL A 295 19.14 7.20 4.32
N ARG A 296 18.32 8.19 4.67
CA ARG A 296 16.89 8.29 4.33
C ARG A 296 16.44 9.74 4.25
N GLY A 297 15.44 10.02 3.43
CA GLY A 297 14.69 11.28 3.46
C GLY A 297 15.13 12.34 2.44
N ASP A 298 16.25 12.12 1.75
CA ASP A 298 16.71 13.02 0.68
C ASP A 298 15.93 12.78 -0.61
N TRP A 299 15.33 13.82 -1.19
CA TRP A 299 14.77 13.75 -2.54
C TRP A 299 15.78 14.32 -3.54
N LEU A 300 16.08 13.51 -4.54
CA LEU A 300 17.13 13.77 -5.52
C LEU A 300 16.52 14.13 -6.86
N LEU A 301 16.95 15.25 -7.43
CA LEU A 301 16.64 15.65 -8.80
C LEU A 301 17.61 14.95 -9.76
N ILE A 302 17.05 14.21 -10.70
CA ILE A 302 17.77 13.43 -11.69
C ILE A 302 17.50 14.00 -13.08
N SER A 303 18.55 14.37 -13.80
CA SER A 303 18.50 14.76 -15.21
C SER A 303 18.60 13.52 -16.10
N ARG A 304 17.53 13.25 -16.85
CA ARG A 304 17.44 12.16 -17.84
C ARG A 304 18.09 12.51 -19.18
N MET A 305 18.55 13.76 -19.35
CA MET A 305 19.37 14.14 -20.51
C MET A 305 20.68 13.32 -20.57
N HIS A 306 21.16 12.87 -19.41
CA HIS A 306 22.35 12.01 -19.26
C HIS A 306 22.05 10.51 -19.30
N ARG A 307 20.86 10.09 -19.76
CA ARG A 307 20.54 8.68 -19.94
C ARG A 307 21.53 8.00 -20.88
N ASN A 308 21.77 6.71 -20.67
CA ASN A 308 22.76 5.92 -21.40
C ASN A 308 24.18 6.47 -21.27
N GLY A 309 24.47 7.21 -20.20
CA GLY A 309 25.77 7.80 -19.90
C GLY A 309 26.20 8.96 -20.78
N LYS A 310 25.25 9.70 -21.39
CA LYS A 310 25.57 10.88 -22.18
C LYS A 310 26.12 12.01 -21.31
N GLY A 311 27.31 12.52 -21.62
CA GLY A 311 27.90 13.66 -20.94
C GLY A 311 28.05 13.46 -19.43
N ILE A 312 28.28 12.22 -18.99
CA ILE A 312 28.71 11.93 -17.62
C ILE A 312 30.24 11.94 -17.58
N GLU A 313 30.78 12.39 -16.46
CA GLU A 313 32.22 12.49 -16.24
C GLU A 313 32.61 11.86 -14.90
N VAL A 314 33.91 11.63 -14.70
CA VAL A 314 34.44 11.17 -13.41
C VAL A 314 34.02 12.14 -12.30
N GLY A 315 33.43 11.59 -11.25
CA GLY A 315 32.93 12.32 -10.09
C GLY A 315 31.45 12.64 -10.14
N ASP A 316 30.78 12.45 -11.28
CA ASP A 316 29.32 12.55 -11.35
C ASP A 316 28.63 11.46 -10.54
N VAL A 317 27.44 11.77 -10.02
CA VAL A 317 26.59 10.77 -9.38
C VAL A 317 25.48 10.38 -10.33
N VAL A 318 25.35 9.09 -10.60
CA VAL A 318 24.39 8.55 -11.56
C VAL A 318 23.41 7.60 -10.91
N ARG A 319 22.17 7.63 -11.42
CA ARG A 319 21.15 6.62 -11.15
C ARG A 319 21.15 5.61 -12.28
N TYR A 320 21.21 4.33 -11.94
CA TYR A 320 21.21 3.25 -12.93
C TYR A 320 20.45 2.02 -12.41
N GLY A 321 20.01 1.17 -13.34
CA GLY A 321 19.44 -0.14 -13.02
C GLY A 321 20.53 -1.11 -12.54
N HIS A 322 20.29 -1.81 -11.44
CA HIS A 322 21.26 -2.75 -10.86
C HIS A 322 21.51 -3.91 -11.84
N PRO A 323 22.77 -4.25 -12.17
CA PRO A 323 23.07 -5.24 -13.21
C PRO A 323 22.55 -6.65 -12.89
N ASN A 324 22.56 -7.03 -11.60
CA ASN A 324 22.15 -8.36 -11.15
C ASN A 324 20.70 -8.46 -10.65
N PHE A 325 20.00 -7.33 -10.45
CA PHE A 325 18.66 -7.32 -9.83
C PHE A 325 17.72 -6.43 -10.64
N GLN A 326 16.84 -7.07 -11.43
CA GLN A 326 15.88 -6.37 -12.26
C GLN A 326 14.89 -5.56 -11.42
N GLY A 327 14.54 -4.36 -11.89
CA GLY A 327 13.63 -3.44 -11.18
C GLY A 327 14.27 -2.67 -10.03
N VAL A 328 15.51 -2.96 -9.65
CA VAL A 328 16.23 -2.22 -8.60
C VAL A 328 17.05 -1.10 -9.24
N HIS A 329 16.90 0.12 -8.73
CA HIS A 329 17.72 1.26 -9.12
C HIS A 329 18.62 1.70 -7.96
N VAL A 330 19.85 2.07 -8.28
CA VAL A 330 20.85 2.50 -7.29
C VAL A 330 21.54 3.78 -7.74
N ALA A 331 22.05 4.55 -6.77
CA ALA A 331 22.89 5.71 -6.98
C ALA A 331 24.34 5.40 -6.62
N LYS A 332 25.28 5.77 -7.49
CA LYS A 332 26.74 5.65 -7.26
C LYS A 332 27.47 6.78 -7.96
N ARG A 333 28.69 7.07 -7.50
CA ARG A 333 29.62 8.02 -8.12
C ARG A 333 30.43 7.32 -9.21
N VAL A 334 30.61 8.01 -10.33
CA VAL A 334 31.51 7.60 -11.42
C VAL A 334 32.95 7.79 -10.94
N VAL A 335 33.72 6.71 -10.92
CA VAL A 335 35.14 6.71 -10.53
C VAL A 335 36.04 6.51 -11.74
N GLY A 336 35.55 5.85 -12.79
CA GLY A 336 36.27 5.73 -14.05
C GLY A 336 35.34 5.59 -15.25
N MET A 337 35.82 6.07 -16.39
CA MET A 337 35.16 6.10 -17.69
C MET A 337 35.71 5.01 -18.63
N PRO A 338 35.05 4.72 -19.77
CA PRO A 338 35.58 3.80 -20.77
C PRO A 338 37.06 4.07 -21.09
N GLY A 339 37.88 3.01 -21.05
CA GLY A 339 39.33 3.09 -21.31
C GLY A 339 40.20 3.43 -20.11
N ASP A 340 39.64 4.00 -19.03
CA ASP A 340 40.40 4.32 -17.82
C ASP A 340 40.88 3.04 -17.12
N PHE A 341 42.00 3.17 -16.40
CA PHE A 341 42.49 2.16 -15.48
C PHE A 341 42.10 2.53 -14.05
N VAL A 342 41.41 1.63 -13.36
CA VAL A 342 41.01 1.81 -11.96
C VAL A 342 41.50 0.66 -11.09
N CYS A 343 41.89 0.96 -9.86
CA CYS A 343 42.15 -0.08 -8.86
C CYS A 343 40.81 -0.74 -8.48
N GLN A 344 40.71 -2.04 -8.74
CA GLN A 344 39.60 -2.84 -8.25
C GLN A 344 39.89 -3.27 -6.81
N ASP A 345 39.61 -2.37 -5.87
CA ASP A 345 39.78 -2.63 -4.44
C ASP A 345 38.79 -3.68 -3.91
N LYS A 346 39.14 -4.27 -2.76
CA LYS A 346 38.26 -5.22 -2.07
C LYS A 346 36.86 -4.64 -1.86
N PRO A 347 35.81 -5.43 -2.15
CA PRO A 347 34.44 -5.04 -1.82
C PRO A 347 34.27 -4.75 -0.33
N LEU A 348 33.45 -3.75 -0.01
CA LEU A 348 33.11 -3.37 1.37
C LEU A 348 34.34 -3.05 2.25
N SER A 349 35.45 -2.66 1.63
CA SER A 349 36.68 -2.23 2.31
C SER A 349 36.85 -0.72 2.25
N THR A 350 37.60 -0.18 3.22
CA THR A 350 38.13 1.19 3.23
C THR A 350 39.54 1.29 2.65
N ASP A 351 40.16 0.14 2.33
CA ASP A 351 41.48 0.10 1.72
C ASP A 351 41.39 0.46 0.23
N ILE A 352 41.85 1.66 -0.12
CA ILE A 352 41.88 2.16 -1.50
C ILE A 352 43.29 2.01 -2.07
N GLY A 353 43.42 1.41 -3.25
CA GLY A 353 44.67 1.27 -3.99
C GLY A 353 45.68 0.29 -3.39
N LYS A 354 45.36 -0.42 -2.31
CA LYS A 354 46.32 -1.28 -1.60
C LYS A 354 46.59 -2.61 -2.29
N GLU A 355 45.63 -3.14 -3.03
CA GLU A 355 45.81 -4.42 -3.71
C GLU A 355 46.60 -4.30 -5.01
N GLY A 356 46.64 -3.09 -5.61
CA GLY A 356 47.31 -2.85 -6.89
C GLY A 356 46.66 -3.57 -8.08
N ASN A 357 45.50 -4.20 -7.90
CA ASN A 357 44.79 -4.88 -8.97
C ASN A 357 44.11 -3.85 -9.89
N MET A 358 44.80 -3.45 -10.95
CA MET A 358 44.28 -2.51 -11.94
C MET A 358 43.44 -3.23 -12.98
N ILE A 359 42.25 -2.71 -13.24
CA ILE A 359 41.41 -3.14 -14.37
C ILE A 359 41.25 -1.99 -15.35
N GLN A 360 41.27 -2.30 -16.64
CA GLN A 360 40.85 -1.36 -17.67
C GLN A 360 39.33 -1.45 -17.83
N ILE A 361 38.66 -0.31 -17.82
CA ILE A 361 37.21 -0.25 -17.99
C ILE A 361 36.87 -0.50 -19.47
N PRO A 362 36.03 -1.52 -19.78
CA PRO A 362 35.65 -1.81 -21.15
C PRO A 362 34.90 -0.65 -21.82
N GLU A 363 34.97 -0.60 -23.14
CA GLU A 363 34.17 0.34 -23.92
C GLU A 363 32.66 0.22 -23.59
N GLY A 364 31.99 1.36 -23.49
CA GLY A 364 30.58 1.44 -23.11
C GLY A 364 30.25 1.10 -21.65
N HIS A 365 31.26 0.96 -20.78
CA HIS A 365 31.08 0.71 -19.34
C HIS A 365 31.67 1.84 -18.49
N VAL A 366 31.18 1.96 -17.25
CA VAL A 366 31.73 2.87 -16.24
C VAL A 366 32.02 2.11 -14.97
N PHE A 367 33.03 2.54 -14.23
CA PHE A 367 33.29 2.04 -12.89
C PHE A 367 32.66 2.98 -11.86
N LEU A 368 31.73 2.44 -11.10
CA LEU A 368 30.90 3.16 -10.14
C LEU A 368 31.20 2.70 -8.71
N ALA A 369 31.38 3.64 -7.78
CA ALA A 369 31.57 3.38 -6.36
C ALA A 369 30.63 4.24 -5.51
N GLY A 370 30.28 3.76 -4.31
CA GLY A 370 29.55 4.56 -3.33
C GLY A 370 30.52 5.35 -2.45
N ASP A 371 30.10 6.53 -2.02
CA ASP A 371 30.92 7.38 -1.15
C ASP A 371 31.13 6.75 0.24
N ASN A 372 30.20 5.90 0.68
CA ASN A 372 30.33 5.10 1.89
C ASN A 372 30.90 3.71 1.55
N LEU A 373 32.21 3.66 1.31
CA LEU A 373 32.92 2.48 0.81
C LEU A 373 32.61 1.15 1.53
N PRO A 374 32.60 1.05 2.88
CA PRO A 374 32.30 -0.21 3.57
C PRO A 374 30.82 -0.61 3.51
N TRP A 375 29.93 0.31 3.15
CA TRP A 375 28.48 0.09 3.06
C TRP A 375 27.95 0.22 1.63
N SER A 376 28.84 0.10 0.64
CA SER A 376 28.50 0.24 -0.77
C SER A 376 28.73 -1.08 -1.49
N ARG A 377 27.64 -1.66 -2.00
CA ARG A 377 27.70 -2.69 -3.05
C ARG A 377 27.75 -1.98 -4.39
N ASP A 378 28.88 -2.10 -5.07
CA ASP A 378 29.19 -1.30 -6.26
C ASP A 378 30.07 -2.08 -7.25
N SER A 379 30.77 -1.39 -8.15
CA SER A 379 31.55 -2.04 -9.22
C SER A 379 32.71 -2.88 -8.68
N ARG A 380 33.12 -2.69 -7.42
CA ARG A 380 34.06 -3.60 -6.75
C ARG A 380 33.46 -5.01 -6.58
N ASN A 381 32.14 -5.11 -6.40
CA ASN A 381 31.43 -6.37 -6.21
C ASN A 381 31.09 -7.09 -7.51
N TYR A 382 30.66 -6.36 -8.54
CA TYR A 382 30.09 -6.93 -9.76
C TYR A 382 30.76 -6.46 -11.05
N GLY A 383 31.86 -5.69 -10.96
CA GLY A 383 32.60 -5.18 -12.10
C GLY A 383 32.02 -3.91 -12.72
N PRO A 384 32.64 -3.41 -13.80
CA PRO A 384 32.16 -2.25 -14.56
C PRO A 384 30.70 -2.38 -15.01
N VAL A 385 29.96 -1.27 -14.99
CA VAL A 385 28.53 -1.21 -15.29
C VAL A 385 28.30 -0.70 -16.71
N PRO A 386 27.49 -1.38 -17.54
CA PRO A 386 27.13 -0.88 -18.86
C PRO A 386 26.45 0.50 -18.76
N MET A 387 26.91 1.47 -19.55
CA MET A 387 26.35 2.83 -19.57
C MET A 387 24.87 2.83 -19.97
N GLY A 388 24.42 1.84 -20.75
CA GLY A 388 23.00 1.65 -21.10
C GLY A 388 22.06 1.41 -19.92
N LEU A 389 22.59 1.02 -18.74
CA LEU A 389 21.79 0.90 -17.52
C LEU A 389 21.57 2.25 -16.82
N ILE A 390 22.30 3.29 -17.22
CA ILE A 390 22.22 4.63 -16.61
C ILE A 390 20.93 5.32 -17.05
N ASN A 391 20.07 5.60 -16.08
CA ASN A 391 18.80 6.28 -16.30
C ASN A 391 18.95 7.80 -16.28
N GLY A 392 19.96 8.33 -15.59
CA GLY A 392 20.23 9.77 -15.55
C GLY A 392 21.28 10.15 -14.51
N LYS A 393 21.70 11.42 -14.55
CA LYS A 393 22.64 12.04 -13.62
C LYS A 393 21.87 12.69 -12.47
N ILE A 394 22.26 12.42 -11.23
CA ILE A 394 21.74 13.11 -10.06
C ILE A 394 22.44 14.47 -9.96
N ILE A 395 21.67 15.54 -10.06
CA ILE A 395 22.20 16.91 -10.18
C ILE A 395 21.99 17.74 -8.93
N ALA A 396 20.96 17.46 -8.12
CA ALA A 396 20.70 18.20 -6.90
C ALA A 396 19.94 17.37 -5.86
N ARG A 397 20.12 17.70 -4.59
CA ARG A 397 19.17 17.39 -3.52
C ARG A 397 18.16 18.53 -3.44
N VAL A 398 16.88 18.21 -3.55
CA VAL A 398 15.78 19.20 -3.59
C VAL A 398 14.89 19.16 -2.35
N TRP A 399 15.02 18.13 -1.51
CA TRP A 399 14.36 18.04 -0.21
C TRP A 399 15.23 17.22 0.76
N PRO A 400 15.25 17.49 2.08
CA PRO A 400 14.55 18.59 2.77
C PRO A 400 15.06 19.98 2.39
N LEU A 401 14.19 21.01 2.48
CA LEU A 401 14.54 22.38 2.07
C LEU A 401 15.80 22.92 2.75
N SER A 402 16.02 22.56 4.02
CA SER A 402 17.19 22.96 4.81
C SER A 402 18.53 22.42 4.28
N LYS A 403 18.49 21.45 3.37
CA LYS A 403 19.66 20.78 2.81
C LYS A 403 19.75 20.89 1.29
N MET A 404 18.92 21.73 0.65
CA MET A 404 18.93 21.85 -0.81
C MET A 404 20.30 22.28 -1.34
N GLU A 405 20.88 21.47 -2.22
CA GLU A 405 22.18 21.77 -2.81
C GLU A 405 22.38 21.04 -4.15
N TRP A 406 23.22 21.62 -5.00
CA TRP A 406 23.70 20.96 -6.22
C TRP A 406 24.74 19.90 -5.86
N VAL A 407 24.68 18.75 -6.52
CA VAL A 407 25.68 17.69 -6.35
C VAL A 407 26.99 18.14 -7.00
N THR A 408 28.05 18.21 -6.21
CA THR A 408 29.38 18.60 -6.67
C THR A 408 30.28 17.38 -6.84
N ASN A 409 31.34 17.54 -7.63
CA ASN A 409 32.40 16.55 -7.78
C ASN A 409 33.47 16.79 -6.69
N PRO A 410 33.63 15.88 -5.70
CA PRO A 410 34.64 16.01 -4.67
C PRO A 410 36.01 15.42 -5.08
N LEU A 411 36.08 14.72 -6.22
CA LEU A 411 37.30 14.04 -6.66
C LEU A 411 38.32 15.07 -7.14
N LYS A 412 39.58 14.86 -6.76
CA LYS A 412 40.71 15.68 -7.16
C LYS A 412 41.67 14.83 -7.98
N PRO A 413 42.30 15.38 -9.03
CA PRO A 413 43.41 14.70 -9.70
C PRO A 413 44.48 14.28 -8.68
N ALA A 414 45.04 13.10 -8.86
CA ALA A 414 46.15 12.64 -8.03
C ALA A 414 47.35 13.59 -8.23
N GLN A 415 47.94 14.07 -7.13
CA GLN A 415 49.21 14.76 -7.16
C GLN A 415 50.31 13.70 -7.20
N LEU A 416 50.82 13.41 -8.40
CA LEU A 416 51.94 12.51 -8.58
C LEU A 416 53.22 13.33 -8.47
N ASP A 417 54.00 13.11 -7.41
CA ASP A 417 55.35 13.66 -7.34
C ASP A 417 56.21 13.00 -8.43
N ALA A 418 56.87 13.81 -9.27
CA ALA A 418 57.65 13.37 -10.42
C ALA A 418 58.85 12.44 -10.08
N GLN A 419 59.03 12.08 -8.81
CA GLN A 419 60.05 11.14 -8.33
C GLN A 419 59.57 9.69 -8.24
N ASN A 420 58.28 9.40 -8.46
CA ASN A 420 57.70 8.05 -8.39
C ASN A 420 56.83 7.69 -9.61
N ILE A 421 57.22 8.14 -10.81
CA ILE A 421 56.67 7.62 -12.08
C ILE A 421 57.67 6.64 -12.69
#